data_AF-A0A962ID11-F1
#
_entry.id   AF-A0A962ID11-F1
#
_cell.length_a   1.000
_cell.length_b   1.000
_cell.length_c   1.000
_cell.angle_alpha   90.00
_cell.angle_beta   90.00
_cell.angle_gamma   90.00
#
_symmetry.space_group_name_H-M   'P 1'
#
loop_
_entity.id
_entity.type
_entity.pdbx_description
1 polymer ?
#
loop_
_entity_poly.entity_id
_entity_poly.type
_entity_poly.pdbx_seq_one_letter_code
_entity_poly.pdbx_strand_id
1 'polypeptide(L)'
;IGLSHQETDAVSQSPKPRTQKFRQPPQFARFANHWGFRIRACRPYRAQTKGKVERPISYVRQSFFYGRDFVSDDDLNAQAGLWLQATANQRRHRSIGEAPNLRFERDERTQLRPLAVATYRPPHAIQAPPAVAIRPPWPKVEQRALAVYDQLLESRA
;
A
#
# COMPACT_ATOMS: atom_id res chain seq x y z
N ILE A 1 -31.01 -53.13 -13.15
CA ILE A 1 -31.89 -51.94 -13.09
C ILE A 1 -31.00 -50.81 -12.58
N GLY A 2 -30.43 -50.05 -13.50
CA GLY A 2 -29.51 -48.96 -13.19
C GLY A 2 -30.27 -47.71 -12.79
N LEU A 3 -29.80 -47.03 -11.73
CA LEU A 3 -30.16 -45.65 -11.45
C LEU A 3 -28.87 -44.84 -11.40
N SER A 4 -28.63 -44.24 -12.57
CA SER A 4 -27.91 -43.03 -12.89
C SER A 4 -27.57 -42.09 -11.72
N HIS A 5 -26.26 -41.81 -11.59
CA HIS A 5 -25.70 -40.50 -11.27
C HIS A 5 -26.54 -39.36 -11.88
N GLN A 6 -26.87 -38.33 -11.09
CA GLN A 6 -26.75 -36.93 -11.52
C GLN A 6 -26.46 -36.04 -10.30
N GLU A 7 -25.19 -35.67 -10.22
CA GLU A 7 -24.60 -34.57 -9.45
C GLU A 7 -25.02 -33.26 -10.11
N THR A 8 -25.67 -32.36 -9.38
CA THR A 8 -26.04 -31.02 -9.86
C THR A 8 -25.16 -29.96 -9.20
N ASP A 9 -23.93 -29.86 -9.69
CA ASP A 9 -23.06 -28.71 -9.46
C ASP A 9 -23.59 -27.48 -10.20
N ALA A 10 -24.51 -26.76 -9.57
CA ALA A 10 -24.88 -25.40 -10.00
C ALA A 10 -23.81 -24.41 -9.53
N VAL A 11 -22.64 -24.41 -10.20
CA VAL A 11 -21.68 -23.31 -10.10
C VAL A 11 -22.32 -22.08 -10.72
N SER A 12 -22.89 -21.22 -9.88
CA SER A 12 -23.33 -19.87 -10.23
C SER A 12 -22.13 -19.06 -10.73
N GLN A 13 -21.88 -19.10 -12.04
CA GLN A 13 -20.91 -18.24 -12.70
C GLN A 13 -21.47 -16.83 -12.72
N SER A 14 -21.19 -16.07 -11.66
CA SER A 14 -21.43 -14.63 -11.64
C SER A 14 -20.69 -13.97 -12.82
N PRO A 15 -21.34 -13.11 -13.62
CA PRO A 15 -20.70 -12.47 -14.76
C PRO A 15 -19.51 -11.62 -14.29
N LYS A 16 -18.34 -11.82 -14.90
CA LYS A 16 -17.14 -10.99 -14.65
C LYS A 16 -17.50 -9.52 -14.87
N PRO A 17 -17.25 -8.62 -13.90
CA PRO A 17 -17.63 -7.21 -14.06
C PRO A 17 -16.89 -6.61 -15.25
N ARG A 18 -17.63 -5.88 -16.09
CA ARG A 18 -17.06 -5.08 -17.19
C ARG A 18 -15.87 -4.29 -16.67
N THR A 19 -14.73 -4.36 -17.37
CA THR A 19 -13.55 -3.56 -17.09
C THR A 19 -13.92 -2.08 -17.04
N GLN A 20 -14.16 -1.54 -15.84
CA GLN A 20 -14.53 -0.15 -15.69
C GLN A 20 -13.31 0.71 -16.03
N LYS A 21 -13.43 1.54 -17.06
CA LYS A 21 -12.40 2.49 -17.45
C LYS A 21 -12.14 3.41 -16.26
N PHE A 22 -10.87 3.50 -15.82
CA PHE A 22 -10.48 4.39 -14.73
C PHE A 22 -10.89 5.83 -15.06
N ARG A 23 -11.83 6.37 -14.29
CA ARG A 23 -12.23 7.78 -14.38
C ARG A 23 -11.35 8.58 -13.43
N GLN A 24 -10.42 9.33 -13.99
CA GLN A 24 -9.51 10.16 -13.20
C GLN A 24 -10.27 11.33 -12.54
N PRO A 25 -10.13 11.52 -11.21
CA PRO A 25 -10.72 12.68 -10.54
C PRO A 25 -10.14 14.00 -11.07
N PRO A 26 -10.96 15.03 -11.33
CA PRO A 26 -10.49 16.30 -11.90
C PRO A 26 -9.47 17.01 -10.99
N GLN A 27 -9.64 16.89 -9.67
CA GLN A 27 -8.71 17.42 -8.68
C GLN A 27 -7.31 16.80 -8.83
N PHE A 28 -7.26 15.48 -9.05
CA PHE A 28 -5.99 14.77 -9.19
C PHE A 28 -5.32 15.05 -10.54
N ALA A 29 -6.11 15.27 -11.61
CA ALA A 29 -5.59 15.75 -12.89
C ALA A 29 -4.94 17.13 -12.78
N ARG A 30 -5.57 18.07 -12.07
CA ARG A 30 -5.02 19.42 -11.86
C ARG A 30 -3.73 19.39 -11.04
N PHE A 31 -3.69 18.57 -9.99
CA PHE A 31 -2.48 18.36 -9.19
C PHE A 31 -1.33 17.79 -10.04
N ALA A 32 -1.61 16.78 -10.87
CA ALA A 32 -0.61 16.18 -11.76
C ALA A 32 -0.08 17.17 -12.79
N ASN A 33 -0.94 18.03 -13.35
CA ASN A 33 -0.53 19.10 -14.26
C ASN A 33 0.34 20.15 -13.56
N HIS A 34 0.01 20.55 -12.33
CA HIS A 34 0.79 21.52 -11.55
C HIS A 34 2.23 21.04 -11.31
N TRP A 35 2.39 19.76 -10.92
CA TRP A 35 3.69 19.17 -10.63
C TRP A 35 4.37 18.50 -11.85
N GLY A 36 3.71 18.50 -13.01
CA GLY A 36 4.27 18.01 -14.26
C GLY A 36 4.47 16.48 -14.34
N PHE A 37 3.66 15.68 -13.65
CA PHE A 37 3.70 14.22 -13.76
C PHE A 37 2.44 13.65 -14.43
N ARG A 38 2.52 12.42 -14.93
CA ARG A 38 1.39 11.74 -15.60
C ARG A 38 0.82 10.64 -14.71
N ILE A 39 -0.51 10.61 -14.57
CA ILE A 39 -1.21 9.59 -13.80
C ILE A 39 -1.39 8.34 -14.67
N ARG A 40 -0.93 7.19 -14.14
CA ARG A 40 -1.13 5.87 -14.76
C ARG A 40 -1.79 4.95 -13.74
N ALA A 41 -3.08 4.67 -13.93
CA ALA A 41 -3.79 3.71 -13.11
C ALA A 41 -3.38 2.27 -13.45
N CYS A 42 -3.26 1.43 -12.42
CA CYS A 42 -3.11 0.00 -12.61
C CYS A 42 -4.38 -0.57 -13.25
N ARG A 43 -4.24 -1.50 -14.19
CA ARG A 43 -5.40 -2.22 -14.74
C ARG A 43 -6.01 -3.09 -13.64
N PRO A 44 -7.35 -3.10 -13.50
CA PRO A 44 -8.02 -4.06 -12.62
C PRO A 44 -7.56 -5.49 -12.90
N TYR A 45 -7.53 -6.33 -11.86
CA TYR A 45 -7.14 -7.75 -11.95
C TYR A 45 -5.70 -8.03 -12.41
N ARG A 46 -4.81 -7.03 -12.38
CA ARG A 46 -3.38 -7.20 -12.66
C ARG A 46 -2.53 -7.07 -11.40
N ALA A 47 -2.59 -8.08 -10.52
CA ALA A 47 -1.87 -8.10 -9.24
C ALA A 47 -0.34 -7.95 -9.39
N GLN A 48 0.23 -8.38 -10.52
CA GLN A 48 1.67 -8.36 -10.80
C GLN A 48 2.30 -6.95 -10.71
N THR A 49 1.54 -5.87 -10.93
CA THR A 49 2.07 -4.50 -10.86
C THR A 49 2.12 -3.93 -9.44
N LYS A 50 1.42 -4.55 -8.49
CA LYS A 50 1.35 -4.05 -7.10
C LYS A 50 2.57 -4.45 -6.27
N GLY A 51 3.23 -5.57 -6.60
CA GLY A 51 4.40 -6.06 -5.87
C GLY A 51 5.57 -5.07 -5.81
N LYS A 52 5.74 -4.15 -6.77
CA LYS A 52 6.80 -3.13 -6.70
C LYS A 52 6.52 -2.09 -5.61
N VAL A 53 5.24 -1.73 -5.39
CA VAL A 53 4.85 -0.77 -4.36
C VAL A 53 4.65 -1.41 -2.99
N GLU A 54 4.38 -2.73 -2.93
CA GLU A 54 4.18 -3.45 -1.67
C GLU A 54 5.48 -3.97 -1.03
N ARG A 55 6.46 -4.40 -1.84
CA ARG A 55 7.72 -4.95 -1.32
C ARG A 55 8.47 -4.01 -0.38
N PRO A 56 8.60 -2.70 -0.67
CA PRO A 56 9.27 -1.77 0.27
C PRO A 56 8.57 -1.70 1.62
N ILE A 57 7.24 -1.86 1.69
CA ILE A 57 6.48 -1.78 2.94
C ILE A 57 6.87 -2.90 3.91
N SER A 58 7.09 -4.11 3.40
CA SER A 58 7.54 -5.23 4.24
C SER A 58 8.92 -4.95 4.84
N TYR A 59 9.83 -4.38 4.05
CA TYR A 59 11.15 -3.98 4.52
C TYR A 59 11.08 -2.88 5.58
N VAL A 60 10.29 -1.83 5.36
CA VAL A 60 10.11 -0.75 6.34
C VAL A 60 9.53 -1.30 7.65
N ARG A 61 8.52 -2.17 7.59
CA ARG A 61 7.95 -2.77 8.82
C ARG A 61 8.99 -3.55 9.61
N GLN A 62 9.73 -4.42 8.93
CA GLN A 62 10.68 -5.33 9.59
C GLN A 62 11.96 -4.63 10.05
N SER A 63 12.50 -3.72 9.25
CA SER A 63 13.81 -3.10 9.50
C SER A 63 13.72 -1.77 10.25
N PHE A 64 12.59 -1.07 10.16
CA PHE A 64 12.40 0.20 10.86
C PHE A 64 11.39 0.05 12.00
N PHE A 65 10.19 -0.44 11.74
CA PHE A 65 9.05 -0.25 12.64
C PHE A 65 9.00 -1.25 13.81
N TYR A 66 9.32 -2.52 13.58
CA TYR A 66 9.19 -3.55 14.61
C TYR A 66 10.22 -3.37 15.74
N GLY A 67 9.74 -3.38 16.98
CA GLY A 67 10.57 -3.25 18.18
C GLY A 67 11.02 -1.82 18.49
N ARG A 68 10.42 -0.80 17.86
CA ARG A 68 10.66 0.60 18.19
C ARG A 68 9.57 1.16 19.09
N ASP A 69 10.02 1.98 20.03
CA ASP A 69 9.18 2.88 20.80
C ASP A 69 9.38 4.31 20.29
N PHE A 70 8.30 5.08 20.28
CA PHE A 70 8.31 6.50 19.92
C PHE A 70 7.22 7.22 20.72
N VAL A 71 7.48 8.48 21.06
CA VAL A 71 6.60 9.26 21.94
C VAL A 71 5.62 10.16 21.17
N SER A 72 5.90 10.43 19.90
CA SER A 72 5.06 11.24 19.02
C SER A 72 5.32 10.94 17.53
N ASP A 73 4.45 11.45 16.66
CA ASP A 73 4.65 11.37 15.21
C ASP A 73 5.94 12.11 14.78
N ASP A 74 6.29 13.21 15.45
CA ASP A 74 7.51 13.97 15.17
C ASP A 74 8.77 13.17 15.54
N ASP A 75 8.74 12.49 16.69
CA ASP A 75 9.81 11.58 17.10
C ASP A 75 9.95 10.42 16.11
N LEU A 76 8.83 9.80 15.71
CA LEU A 76 8.83 8.75 14.69
C LEU A 76 9.43 9.23 13.36
N ASN A 77 9.09 10.44 12.92
CA ASN A 77 9.63 11.06 11.70
C ASN A 77 11.14 11.32 11.81
N ALA A 78 11.61 11.82 12.97
CA ALA A 78 13.03 12.03 13.22
C ALA A 78 13.81 10.71 13.19
N GLN A 79 13.30 9.69 13.88
CA GLN A 79 13.87 8.34 13.87
C GLN A 79 13.89 7.73 12.46
N ALA A 80 12.82 7.93 11.67
CA ALA A 80 12.76 7.49 10.28
C ALA A 80 13.84 8.18 9.42
N GLY A 81 14.04 9.48 9.61
CA GLY A 81 15.10 10.23 8.95
C GLY A 81 16.49 9.67 9.22
N LEU A 82 16.81 9.40 10.49
CA LEU A 82 18.08 8.79 10.88
C LEU A 82 18.25 7.39 10.29
N TRP A 83 17.21 6.57 10.35
CA TRP A 83 17.23 5.22 9.76
C TRP A 83 17.40 5.25 8.23
N LEU A 84 16.79 6.21 7.54
CA LEU A 84 16.98 6.40 6.10
C LEU A 84 18.45 6.71 5.78
N GLN A 85 19.05 7.65 6.51
CA GLN A 85 20.42 8.10 6.30
C GLN A 85 21.48 7.04 6.63
N ALA A 86 21.31 6.32 7.75
CA ALA A 86 22.29 5.36 8.24
C ALA A 86 22.11 3.94 7.66
N THR A 87 20.87 3.52 7.40
CA THR A 87 20.56 2.11 7.10
C THR A 87 19.92 1.95 5.72
N ALA A 88 18.75 2.55 5.48
CA ALA A 88 17.95 2.23 4.31
C ALA A 88 18.59 2.66 2.99
N ASN A 89 19.24 3.83 2.98
CA ASN A 89 19.87 4.39 1.78
C ASN A 89 21.32 3.90 1.57
N GLN A 90 21.98 3.40 2.62
CA GLN A 90 23.35 2.87 2.56
C GLN A 90 23.40 1.37 2.21
N ARG A 91 22.30 0.64 2.42
CA ARG A 91 22.26 -0.80 2.18
C ARG A 91 22.50 -1.14 0.71
N ARG A 92 23.14 -2.27 0.45
CA ARG A 92 23.20 -2.82 -0.91
C ARG A 92 21.82 -3.33 -1.35
N HIS A 93 21.21 -2.67 -2.33
CA HIS A 93 19.87 -3.03 -2.78
C HIS A 93 19.89 -4.20 -3.76
N ARG A 94 19.18 -5.31 -3.48
CA ARG A 94 19.19 -6.54 -4.31
C ARG A 94 19.00 -6.28 -5.81
N SER A 95 18.00 -5.47 -6.17
CA SER A 95 17.69 -5.19 -7.59
C SER A 95 18.66 -4.24 -8.30
N ILE A 96 19.41 -3.41 -7.56
CA ILE A 96 20.29 -2.36 -8.11
C ILE A 96 21.76 -2.82 -8.02
N GLY A 97 22.08 -3.71 -7.07
CA GLY A 97 23.44 -4.21 -6.84
C GLY A 97 24.36 -3.24 -6.10
N GLU A 98 23.89 -2.03 -5.78
CA GLU A 98 24.62 -0.99 -5.05
C GLU A 98 23.70 -0.28 -4.04
N ALA A 99 24.25 0.70 -3.32
CA ALA A 99 23.49 1.49 -2.36
C ALA A 99 22.56 2.50 -3.08
N PRO A 100 21.28 2.62 -2.67
CA PRO A 100 20.34 3.57 -3.29
C PRO A 100 20.84 5.02 -3.32
N ASN A 101 21.48 5.50 -2.26
CA ASN A 101 22.04 6.86 -2.25
C ASN A 101 23.13 7.06 -3.32
N LEU A 102 24.02 6.09 -3.50
CA LEU A 102 25.09 6.17 -4.49
C LEU A 102 24.52 6.24 -5.90
N ARG A 103 23.52 5.39 -6.21
CA ARG A 103 22.80 5.44 -7.49
C ARG A 103 22.13 6.80 -7.70
N PHE A 104 21.43 7.27 -6.66
CA PHE A 104 20.69 8.53 -6.69
C PHE A 104 21.61 9.73 -6.96
N GLU A 105 22.70 9.87 -6.20
CA GLU A 105 23.65 10.97 -6.34
C GLU A 105 24.37 10.94 -7.69
N ARG A 106 24.77 9.76 -8.16
CA ARG A 106 25.51 9.61 -9.43
C ARG A 106 24.63 9.87 -10.66
N ASP A 107 23.44 9.27 -10.70
CA ASP A 107 22.66 9.15 -11.95
C ASP A 107 21.32 9.90 -11.94
N GLU A 108 20.61 9.91 -10.82
CA GLU A 108 19.21 10.38 -10.79
C GLU A 108 19.12 11.87 -10.45
N ARG A 109 19.98 12.36 -9.54
CA ARG A 109 19.95 13.73 -9.03
C ARG A 109 20.04 14.78 -10.14
N THR A 110 20.87 14.54 -11.15
CA THR A 110 21.07 15.44 -12.30
C THR A 110 19.89 15.46 -13.27
N GLN A 111 19.02 14.44 -13.21
CA GLN A 111 17.83 14.34 -14.06
C GLN A 111 16.58 14.94 -13.40
N LEU A 112 16.66 15.32 -12.12
CA LEU A 112 15.53 15.90 -11.41
C LEU A 112 15.22 17.29 -11.94
N ARG A 113 13.92 17.55 -12.15
CA ARG A 113 13.42 18.88 -12.47
C ARG A 113 13.26 19.70 -11.18
N PRO A 114 13.45 21.02 -11.23
CA PRO A 114 13.18 21.87 -10.09
C PRO A 114 11.71 21.73 -9.67
N LEU A 115 11.48 21.88 -8.37
CA LEU A 115 10.13 21.93 -7.81
C LEU A 115 9.38 23.14 -8.40
N ALA A 116 8.07 23.02 -8.61
CA ALA A 116 7.26 24.16 -9.06
C ALA A 116 7.39 25.33 -8.09
N VAL A 117 7.61 26.53 -8.62
CA VAL A 117 7.88 27.75 -7.84
C VAL A 117 6.70 28.11 -6.92
N ALA A 118 5.48 27.89 -7.40
CA ALA A 118 4.27 28.13 -6.63
C ALA A 118 3.77 26.86 -5.96
N THR A 119 3.36 26.97 -4.70
CA THR A 119 2.63 25.91 -3.99
C THR A 119 1.32 25.61 -4.72
N TYR A 120 0.99 24.33 -4.89
CA TYR A 120 -0.30 23.94 -5.47
C TYR A 120 -1.45 24.40 -4.58
N ARG A 121 -2.31 25.28 -5.11
CA ARG A 121 -3.56 25.69 -4.46
C ARG A 121 -4.75 25.07 -5.19
N PRO A 122 -5.52 24.18 -4.54
CA PRO A 122 -6.77 23.71 -5.13
C PRO A 122 -7.77 24.89 -5.22
N PRO A 123 -8.57 24.97 -6.30
CA PRO A 123 -9.44 26.10 -6.66
C PRO A 123 -10.68 26.15 -5.76
N HIS A 124 -11.06 25.01 -5.20
CA HIS A 124 -12.03 24.91 -4.13
C HIS A 124 -11.29 24.31 -2.96
N ALA A 125 -11.50 24.86 -1.76
CA ALA A 125 -11.10 24.18 -0.55
C ALA A 125 -11.62 22.75 -0.64
N ILE A 126 -10.77 21.77 -0.32
CA ILE A 126 -11.26 20.43 -0.04
C ILE A 126 -12.19 20.66 1.16
N GLN A 127 -13.49 20.74 0.94
CA GLN A 127 -14.43 20.64 2.05
C GLN A 127 -14.07 19.33 2.72
N ALA A 128 -13.71 19.40 4.00
CA ALA A 128 -13.56 18.20 4.81
C ALA A 128 -14.80 17.35 4.48
N PRO A 129 -14.62 16.08 4.08
CA PRO A 129 -15.77 15.24 3.79
C PRO A 129 -16.73 15.41 4.97
N PRO A 130 -18.04 15.69 4.72
CA PRO A 130 -18.99 15.79 5.82
C PRO A 130 -18.77 14.55 6.67
N ALA A 131 -18.61 14.71 7.99
CA ALA A 131 -18.24 13.60 8.87
C ALA A 131 -19.09 12.38 8.53
N VAL A 132 -18.53 11.45 7.76
CA VAL A 132 -19.28 10.30 7.26
C VAL A 132 -19.44 9.44 8.48
N ALA A 133 -20.61 9.57 9.13
CA ALA A 133 -20.96 8.90 10.36
C ALA A 133 -20.98 7.36 10.21
N ILE A 134 -20.81 6.84 9.00
CA ILE A 134 -20.67 5.42 8.73
C ILE A 134 -19.21 5.02 8.95
N ARG A 135 -18.75 5.08 10.21
CA ARG A 135 -17.74 4.12 10.65
C ARG A 135 -18.51 2.81 10.81
N PRO A 136 -18.24 1.75 10.02
CA PRO A 136 -18.79 0.45 10.38
C PRO A 136 -18.36 0.17 11.83
N PRO A 137 -19.22 -0.40 12.67
CA PRO A 137 -18.81 -0.77 14.01
C PRO A 137 -17.55 -1.63 13.88
N TRP A 138 -16.54 -1.37 14.71
CA TRP A 138 -15.41 -2.26 14.80
C TRP A 138 -15.95 -3.68 14.94
N PRO A 139 -15.47 -4.65 14.14
CA PRO A 139 -15.91 -6.02 14.33
C PRO A 139 -15.63 -6.38 15.78
N LYS A 140 -16.64 -6.89 16.48
CA LYS A 140 -16.43 -7.44 17.82
C LYS A 140 -15.48 -8.63 17.64
N VAL A 141 -14.22 -8.43 17.96
CA VAL A 141 -13.22 -9.50 17.96
C VAL A 141 -13.47 -10.33 19.21
N GLU A 142 -13.86 -11.58 19.05
CA GLU A 142 -13.94 -12.52 20.16
C GLU A 142 -12.54 -12.67 20.79
N GLN A 143 -12.38 -12.24 22.04
CA GLN A 143 -11.20 -12.53 22.82
C GLN A 143 -11.35 -13.93 23.41
N ARG A 144 -10.54 -14.88 22.97
CA ARG A 144 -10.48 -16.24 23.52
C ARG A 144 -9.22 -16.39 24.36
N ALA A 145 -9.31 -17.15 25.44
CA ALA A 145 -8.14 -17.50 26.24
C ALA A 145 -7.12 -18.27 25.38
N LEU A 146 -5.82 -18.06 25.63
CA LEU A 146 -4.75 -18.74 24.88
C LEU A 146 -4.89 -20.27 24.90
N ALA A 147 -5.42 -20.82 26.00
CA ALA A 147 -5.72 -22.25 26.15
C ALA A 147 -6.65 -22.83 25.06
N VAL A 148 -7.47 -21.99 24.40
CA VAL A 148 -8.31 -22.43 23.28
C VAL A 148 -7.48 -22.78 22.04
N TYR A 149 -6.32 -22.15 21.87
CA TYR A 149 -5.39 -22.45 20.78
C TYR A 149 -4.58 -23.71 21.06
N ASP A 150 -4.25 -23.98 22.33
CA ASP A 150 -3.56 -25.21 22.75
C ASP A 150 -4.42 -26.45 22.41
N GLN A 151 -5.72 -26.40 22.71
CA GLN A 151 -6.68 -27.46 22.36
C GLN A 151 -6.82 -27.69 20.83
N LEU A 152 -6.66 -26.65 20.02
CA LEU A 152 -6.71 -26.74 18.56
C LEU A 152 -5.42 -27.31 17.95
N LEU A 153 -4.29 -27.14 18.64
CA LEU A 153 -3.02 -27.76 18.26
C LEU A 153 -3.01 -29.25 18.61
N GLU A 154 -3.60 -29.62 19.75
CA GLU A 154 -3.73 -31.01 20.21
C GLU A 154 -4.70 -31.84 19.36
N SER A 155 -5.78 -31.23 18.86
CA SER A 155 -6.79 -31.92 18.02
C SER A 155 -6.39 -32.08 16.54
N ARG A 156 -5.18 -31.63 16.17
CA ARG A 156 -4.60 -31.76 14.81
C ARG A 156 -3.40 -32.71 14.74
N ALA A 157 -3.03 -33.34 15.85
CA ALA A 157 -2.06 -34.42 15.93
C ALA A 157 -2.79 -35.78 15.89
#